data_AF-A0AAW1GXE3-F1
#
_entry.id   AF-A0AAW1GXE3-F1
#
_cell.length_a   1.000
_cell.length_b   1.000
_cell.length_c   1.000
_cell.angle_alpha   90.00
_cell.angle_beta   90.00
_cell.angle_gamma   90.00
#
_symmetry.space_group_name_H-M   'P 1'
#
loop_
_entity.id
_entity.type
_entity.pdbx_description
1 polymer ?
#
loop_
_entity_poly.entity_id
_entity_poly.type
_entity_poly.pdbx_seq_one_letter_code
_entity_poly.pdbx_strand_id
1 'polypeptide(L)'
;MRFVWKKKRREWIPRQRGFSIGRIYHIFPGSGERYYLRTLLNFVKGPTSFEDIRTINGVLACYALGLLGDDKEYIDAIIEASFWGSSFYLRSLFATLLLSGSVAKPEIVWEKTWHLLSDDILYKRRTILQNQELQLSDDELKTYALLDIEAALQSNGSSLQKFDDMPFPDDLSSSEHVNKLILDELSYDKDALFDEHARLISSLTDEQRSIYQEIMDAVRNGRGGVFSYMDTVALGRHLYGELYVPP
;
A
#
# COMPACT_ATOMS: atom_id res chain seq x y z
N MET A 1 -38.58 -40.30 -15.69
CA MET A 1 -37.39 -40.92 -16.31
C MET A 1 -36.82 -42.02 -15.41
N ARG A 2 -36.96 -43.30 -15.80
CA ARG A 2 -36.58 -44.49 -14.99
C ARG A 2 -35.18 -45.04 -15.28
N PHE A 3 -34.53 -44.60 -16.36
CA PHE A 3 -33.21 -45.07 -16.80
C PHE A 3 -32.25 -43.89 -17.05
N VAL A 4 -30.94 -44.16 -17.06
CA VAL A 4 -29.87 -43.21 -17.40
C VAL A 4 -28.95 -43.86 -18.43
N TRP A 5 -28.64 -43.15 -19.52
CA TRP A 5 -27.72 -43.61 -20.56
C TRP A 5 -26.26 -43.50 -20.10
N LYS A 6 -25.50 -44.59 -20.15
CA LYS A 6 -24.06 -44.59 -19.84
C LYS A 6 -23.25 -44.59 -21.14
N LYS A 7 -22.82 -43.40 -21.58
CA LYS A 7 -22.10 -43.18 -22.86
C LYS A 7 -20.87 -44.09 -23.06
N LYS A 8 -20.10 -44.39 -22.02
CA LYS A 8 -18.92 -45.28 -22.08
C LYS A 8 -19.27 -46.75 -22.34
N ARG A 9 -20.40 -47.21 -21.81
CA ARG A 9 -20.88 -48.61 -21.92
C ARG A 9 -21.96 -48.79 -22.99
N ARG A 10 -22.44 -47.68 -23.56
CA ARG A 10 -23.51 -47.61 -24.58
C ARG A 10 -24.76 -48.42 -24.20
N GLU A 11 -25.16 -48.33 -22.94
CA GLU A 11 -26.33 -49.04 -22.40
C GLU A 11 -27.20 -48.11 -21.54
N TRP A 12 -28.48 -48.46 -21.46
CA TRP A 12 -29.44 -47.85 -20.53
C TRP A 12 -29.42 -48.63 -19.23
N ILE A 13 -29.05 -47.99 -18.12
CA ILE A 13 -29.11 -48.60 -16.79
C ILE A 13 -30.27 -48.01 -15.96
N PRO A 14 -30.92 -48.81 -15.10
CA PRO A 14 -31.90 -48.30 -14.15
C PRO A 14 -31.32 -47.18 -13.30
N ARG A 15 -32.08 -46.10 -13.11
CA ARG A 15 -31.63 -44.97 -12.28
C ARG A 15 -31.56 -45.41 -10.82
N GLN A 16 -30.35 -45.54 -10.29
CA GLN A 16 -30.14 -45.71 -8.87
C GLN A 16 -30.62 -44.45 -8.12
N ARG A 17 -31.56 -44.61 -7.20
CA ARG A 17 -31.98 -43.57 -6.25
C ARG A 17 -31.39 -43.94 -4.89
N GLY A 18 -30.31 -43.27 -4.49
CA GLY A 18 -29.77 -43.39 -3.14
C GLY A 18 -30.66 -42.69 -2.12
N PHE A 19 -30.47 -43.03 -0.84
CA PHE A 19 -31.02 -42.28 0.29
C PHE A 19 -30.32 -40.91 0.36
N SER A 20 -31.08 -39.82 0.35
CA SER A 20 -30.56 -38.46 0.52
C SER A 20 -31.28 -37.79 1.68
N ILE A 21 -30.55 -37.37 2.71
CA ILE A 21 -31.11 -36.74 3.92
C ILE A 21 -31.64 -35.31 3.62
N GLY A 22 -31.24 -34.71 2.50
CA GLY A 22 -31.80 -33.45 2.00
C GLY A 22 -30.93 -32.86 0.89
N ARG A 23 -31.50 -32.00 0.06
CA ARG A 23 -30.71 -31.14 -0.84
C ARG A 23 -30.45 -29.85 -0.10
N ILE A 24 -29.18 -29.51 0.10
CA ILE A 24 -28.88 -28.21 0.69
C ILE A 24 -28.98 -27.16 -0.41
N TYR A 25 -29.90 -26.19 -0.24
CA TYR A 25 -30.15 -25.13 -1.21
C TYR A 25 -28.88 -24.31 -1.47
N HIS A 26 -28.69 -23.87 -2.72
CA HIS A 26 -27.63 -22.93 -3.05
C HIS A 26 -27.94 -21.58 -2.41
N ILE A 27 -26.98 -21.00 -1.68
CA ILE A 27 -27.12 -19.70 -1.03
C ILE A 27 -26.04 -18.78 -1.61
N PHE A 28 -26.42 -17.58 -2.03
CA PHE A 28 -25.49 -16.60 -2.59
C PHE A 28 -24.61 -15.97 -1.49
N PRO A 29 -23.32 -15.67 -1.75
CA PRO A 29 -22.42 -15.00 -0.80
C PRO A 29 -22.98 -13.72 -0.17
N GLY A 30 -23.74 -12.92 -0.92
CA GLY A 30 -24.40 -11.72 -0.39
C GLY A 30 -25.55 -11.96 0.60
N SER A 31 -25.87 -13.21 0.94
CA SER A 31 -26.95 -13.56 1.87
C SER A 31 -26.53 -13.49 3.35
N GLY A 32 -25.36 -12.94 3.63
CA GLY A 32 -24.85 -12.65 4.99
C GLY A 32 -24.85 -13.88 5.90
N GLU A 33 -25.50 -13.77 7.05
CA GLU A 33 -25.57 -14.80 8.09
C GLU A 33 -25.97 -16.18 7.57
N ARG A 34 -26.89 -16.26 6.61
CA ARG A 34 -27.32 -17.53 6.01
C ARG A 34 -26.22 -18.19 5.19
N TYR A 35 -25.38 -17.40 4.52
CA TYR A 35 -24.24 -17.89 3.76
C TYR A 35 -23.15 -18.42 4.71
N TYR A 36 -22.87 -17.68 5.80
CA TYR A 36 -21.89 -18.11 6.80
C TYR A 36 -22.33 -19.40 7.51
N LEU A 37 -23.58 -19.47 7.96
CA LEU A 37 -24.13 -20.68 8.60
C LEU A 37 -24.11 -21.89 7.67
N ARG A 38 -24.50 -21.70 6.39
CA ARG A 38 -24.45 -22.74 5.35
C ARG A 38 -23.03 -23.25 5.12
N THR A 39 -22.05 -22.35 5.16
CA THR A 39 -20.63 -22.69 5.01
C THR A 39 -20.18 -23.54 6.18
N LEU A 40 -20.44 -23.12 7.42
CA LEU A 40 -20.09 -23.86 8.64
C LEU A 40 -20.73 -25.25 8.71
N LEU A 41 -21.99 -25.39 8.29
CA LEU A 41 -22.70 -26.67 8.27
C LEU A 41 -22.09 -27.71 7.30
N ASN A 42 -21.27 -27.31 6.33
CA ASN A 42 -20.55 -28.27 5.49
C ASN A 42 -19.35 -28.90 6.21
N PHE A 43 -18.87 -28.29 7.29
CA PHE A 43 -17.66 -28.71 8.00
C PHE A 43 -17.96 -29.38 9.35
N VAL A 44 -18.97 -28.91 10.08
CA VAL A 44 -19.35 -29.46 11.40
C VAL A 44 -20.22 -30.71 11.22
N LYS A 45 -19.79 -31.86 11.77
CA LYS A 45 -20.53 -33.12 11.68
C LYS A 45 -21.49 -33.28 12.86
N GLY A 46 -22.78 -33.40 12.57
CA GLY A 46 -23.83 -33.71 13.55
C GLY A 46 -24.06 -32.67 14.65
N PRO A 47 -24.08 -31.35 14.35
CA PRO A 47 -24.38 -30.35 15.38
C PRO A 47 -25.79 -30.55 15.94
N THR A 48 -25.94 -30.49 17.26
CA THR A 48 -27.23 -30.59 17.96
C THR A 48 -27.71 -29.26 18.52
N SER A 49 -26.82 -28.27 18.61
CA SER A 49 -27.09 -26.90 19.03
C SER A 49 -26.39 -25.88 18.12
N PHE A 50 -26.77 -24.60 18.20
CA PHE A 50 -26.04 -23.53 17.51
C PHE A 50 -24.63 -23.33 18.08
N GLU A 51 -24.42 -23.59 19.37
CA GLU A 51 -23.09 -23.56 19.98
C GLU A 51 -22.17 -24.65 19.41
N ASP A 52 -22.70 -25.84 19.09
CA ASP A 52 -21.95 -26.91 18.45
C ASP A 52 -21.49 -26.53 17.04
N ILE A 53 -22.25 -25.67 16.36
CA ILE A 53 -21.88 -25.13 15.04
C ILE A 53 -20.81 -24.06 15.19
N ARG A 54 -20.86 -23.29 16.28
CA ARG A 54 -19.95 -22.18 16.55
C ARG A 54 -18.64 -22.63 17.21
N THR A 55 -18.56 -23.83 17.77
CA THR A 55 -17.40 -24.27 18.57
C THR A 55 -16.93 -25.67 18.17
N ILE A 56 -15.70 -25.79 17.67
CA ILE A 56 -15.04 -27.07 17.38
C ILE A 56 -13.88 -27.22 18.36
N ASN A 57 -13.90 -28.25 19.21
CA ASN A 57 -12.86 -28.52 20.23
C ASN A 57 -12.56 -27.31 21.15
N GLY A 58 -13.58 -26.55 21.55
CA GLY A 58 -13.43 -25.39 22.44
C GLY A 58 -12.98 -24.08 21.76
N VAL A 59 -12.77 -24.09 20.44
CA VAL A 59 -12.37 -22.92 19.65
C VAL A 59 -13.48 -22.55 18.66
N LEU A 60 -13.62 -21.26 18.34
CA LEU A 60 -14.61 -20.79 17.38
C LEU A 60 -14.44 -21.52 16.03
N ALA A 61 -15.51 -22.08 15.48
CA ALA A 61 -15.48 -22.93 14.29
C ALA A 61 -14.87 -22.21 13.08
N CYS A 62 -15.10 -20.90 12.93
CA CYS A 62 -14.48 -20.12 11.85
C CYS A 62 -12.95 -20.08 11.95
N TYR A 63 -12.40 -20.10 13.16
CA TYR A 63 -10.95 -20.13 13.39
C TYR A 63 -10.39 -21.54 13.20
N ALA A 64 -11.06 -22.56 13.74
CA ALA A 64 -10.63 -23.97 13.60
C ALA A 64 -10.70 -24.48 12.15
N LEU A 65 -11.54 -23.88 11.31
CA LEU A 65 -11.72 -24.24 9.89
C LEU A 65 -10.89 -23.38 8.93
N GLY A 66 -10.09 -22.44 9.43
CA GLY A 66 -9.34 -21.49 8.59
C GLY A 66 -10.26 -20.61 7.71
N LEU A 67 -11.49 -20.38 8.14
CA LEU A 67 -12.47 -19.52 7.45
C LEU A 67 -12.31 -18.05 7.85
N LEU A 68 -11.78 -17.80 9.06
CA LEU A 68 -11.08 -16.57 9.37
C LEU A 68 -9.68 -16.76 8.79
N GLY A 69 -9.35 -16.04 7.72
CA GLY A 69 -7.99 -16.04 7.19
C GLY A 69 -7.04 -15.75 8.36
N ASP A 70 -6.04 -16.60 8.56
CA ASP A 70 -4.87 -16.10 9.24
C ASP A 70 -4.35 -14.95 8.37
N ASP A 71 -4.00 -13.81 8.96
CA ASP A 71 -3.40 -12.70 8.19
C ASP A 71 -2.00 -13.07 7.63
N LYS A 72 -1.66 -14.36 7.66
CA LYS A 72 -0.53 -15.00 7.01
C LYS A 72 -0.50 -14.71 5.52
N GLU A 73 -1.63 -14.67 4.83
CA GLU A 73 -1.62 -14.33 3.40
C GLU A 73 -1.02 -12.94 3.15
N TYR A 74 -1.28 -11.97 4.05
CA TYR A 74 -0.69 -10.63 3.98
C TYR A 74 0.78 -10.64 4.36
N ILE A 75 1.17 -11.42 5.37
CA ILE A 75 2.57 -11.60 5.75
C ILE A 75 3.37 -12.19 4.59
N ASP A 76 2.89 -13.29 4.02
CA ASP A 76 3.53 -13.99 2.90
C ASP A 76 3.58 -13.08 1.67
N ALA A 77 2.53 -12.30 1.39
CA ALA A 77 2.52 -11.32 0.30
C ALA A 77 3.54 -10.19 0.49
N ILE A 78 3.71 -9.66 1.71
CA ILE A 78 4.72 -8.64 2.01
C ILE A 78 6.12 -9.23 1.89
N ILE A 79 6.34 -10.44 2.38
CA ILE A 79 7.61 -11.15 2.24
C ILE A 79 7.93 -11.39 0.77
N GLU A 80 6.96 -11.84 -0.02
CA GLU A 80 7.13 -12.05 -1.46
C GLU A 80 7.45 -10.73 -2.19
N ALA A 81 6.71 -9.67 -1.86
CA ALA A 81 6.95 -8.34 -2.38
C ALA A 81 8.35 -7.81 -2.03
N SER A 82 8.91 -8.19 -0.88
CA SER A 82 10.24 -7.73 -0.45
C SER A 82 11.39 -8.22 -1.34
N PHE A 83 11.19 -9.28 -2.12
CA PHE A 83 12.22 -9.76 -3.06
C PHE A 83 12.40 -8.85 -4.28
N TRP A 84 11.42 -8.02 -4.61
CA TRP A 84 11.46 -7.17 -5.80
C TRP A 84 11.06 -5.70 -5.55
N GLY A 85 10.41 -5.40 -4.44
CA GLY A 85 9.97 -4.06 -4.05
C GLY A 85 10.88 -3.43 -2.99
N SER A 86 10.96 -2.10 -2.99
CA SER A 86 11.68 -1.35 -1.95
C SER A 86 10.88 -1.28 -0.64
N SER A 87 11.54 -1.05 0.49
CA SER A 87 10.85 -0.85 1.78
C SER A 87 9.82 0.28 1.74
N PHE A 88 10.08 1.34 0.98
CA PHE A 88 9.09 2.39 0.70
C PHE A 88 7.82 1.84 0.03
N TYR A 89 7.98 0.97 -0.97
CA TYR A 89 6.86 0.29 -1.61
C TYR A 89 6.14 -0.62 -0.61
N LEU A 90 6.86 -1.37 0.22
CA LEU A 90 6.27 -2.24 1.24
C LEU A 90 5.44 -1.46 2.28
N ARG A 91 5.91 -0.29 2.72
CA ARG A 91 5.13 0.61 3.60
C ARG A 91 3.84 1.08 2.93
N SER A 92 3.91 1.41 1.64
CA SER A 92 2.73 1.80 0.85
C SER A 92 1.75 0.65 0.63
N LEU A 93 2.27 -0.56 0.39
CA LEU A 93 1.49 -1.80 0.30
C LEU A 93 0.78 -2.08 1.63
N PHE A 94 1.49 -2.01 2.75
CA PHE A 94 0.92 -2.21 4.07
C PHE A 94 -0.18 -1.19 4.38
N ALA A 95 0.04 0.11 4.10
CA ALA A 95 -1.01 1.12 4.22
C ALA A 95 -2.24 0.81 3.35
N THR A 96 -2.04 0.31 2.12
CA THR A 96 -3.13 -0.12 1.23
C THR A 96 -3.91 -1.30 1.81
N LEU A 97 -3.21 -2.29 2.39
CA LEU A 97 -3.82 -3.43 3.06
C LEU A 97 -4.68 -2.98 4.25
N LEU A 98 -4.19 -2.04 5.06
CA LEU A 98 -4.97 -1.44 6.16
C LEU A 98 -6.23 -0.72 5.65
N LEU A 99 -6.11 0.07 4.59
CA LEU A 99 -7.25 0.79 3.98
C LEU A 99 -8.29 -0.15 3.38
N SER A 100 -7.89 -1.35 2.92
CA SER A 100 -8.82 -2.34 2.37
C SER A 100 -9.80 -2.91 3.41
N GLY A 101 -9.51 -2.77 4.70
CA GLY A 101 -10.28 -3.37 5.79
C GLY A 101 -10.28 -4.89 5.81
N SER A 102 -9.39 -5.54 5.05
CA SER A 102 -9.35 -7.01 4.91
C SER A 102 -8.39 -7.69 5.89
N VAL A 103 -7.51 -6.91 6.53
CA VAL A 103 -6.57 -7.40 7.56
C VAL A 103 -7.28 -7.44 8.91
N ALA A 104 -7.39 -8.62 9.52
CA ALA A 104 -8.11 -8.79 10.78
C ALA A 104 -7.26 -8.39 11.99
N LYS A 105 -5.95 -8.66 11.94
CA LYS A 105 -4.96 -8.40 13.00
C LYS A 105 -3.72 -7.70 12.44
N PRO A 106 -3.84 -6.40 12.13
CA PRO A 106 -2.75 -5.64 11.52
C PRO A 106 -1.48 -5.60 12.37
N GLU A 107 -1.61 -5.68 13.70
CA GLU A 107 -0.52 -5.72 14.67
C GLU A 107 0.37 -6.97 14.50
N ILE A 108 -0.23 -8.11 14.16
CA ILE A 108 0.52 -9.35 13.91
C ILE A 108 1.28 -9.25 12.60
N VAL A 109 0.65 -8.72 11.55
CA VAL A 109 1.30 -8.52 10.25
C VAL A 109 2.48 -7.56 10.40
N TRP A 110 2.28 -6.45 11.11
CA TRP A 110 3.31 -5.48 11.45
C TRP A 110 4.48 -6.11 12.19
N GLU A 111 4.25 -6.78 13.32
CA GLU A 111 5.31 -7.39 14.13
C GLU A 111 6.11 -8.44 13.35
N LYS A 112 5.49 -9.11 12.38
CA LYS A 112 6.16 -10.09 11.52
C LYS A 112 6.93 -9.50 10.35
N THR A 113 6.66 -8.26 9.95
CA THR A 113 7.21 -7.69 8.71
C THR A 113 7.92 -6.35 8.87
N TRP A 114 7.88 -5.71 10.04
CA TRP A 114 8.41 -4.36 10.25
C TRP A 114 9.86 -4.19 9.79
N HIS A 115 10.71 -5.21 9.95
CA HIS A 115 12.11 -5.19 9.56
C HIS A 115 12.28 -4.99 8.04
N LEU A 116 11.41 -5.60 7.22
CA LEU A 116 11.39 -5.39 5.77
C LEU A 116 10.90 -3.98 5.43
N LEU A 117 9.90 -3.52 6.19
CA LEU A 117 9.31 -2.20 6.03
C LEU A 117 10.24 -1.08 6.53
N SER A 118 11.26 -1.35 7.34
CA SER A 118 12.16 -0.35 7.91
C SER A 118 13.60 -0.41 7.37
N ASP A 119 13.92 -1.35 6.48
CA ASP A 119 15.29 -1.61 6.02
C ASP A 119 16.00 -0.37 5.42
N ASP A 120 15.25 0.50 4.72
CA ASP A 120 15.77 1.72 4.10
C ASP A 120 15.89 2.93 5.05
N ILE A 121 15.35 2.85 6.27
CA ILE A 121 15.17 4.03 7.15
C ILE A 121 16.50 4.57 7.64
N LEU A 122 17.39 3.70 8.11
CA LEU A 122 18.69 4.14 8.61
C LEU A 122 19.49 4.87 7.52
N TYR A 123 19.48 4.32 6.31
CA TYR A 123 20.11 4.94 5.15
C TYR A 123 19.50 6.31 4.82
N LYS A 124 18.16 6.40 4.78
CA LYS A 124 17.44 7.66 4.56
C LYS A 124 17.80 8.70 5.62
N ARG A 125 17.81 8.33 6.90
CA ARG A 125 18.12 9.24 8.01
C ARG A 125 19.57 9.72 8.00
N ARG A 126 20.53 8.84 7.71
CA ARG A 126 21.94 9.23 7.50
C ARG A 126 22.10 10.25 6.38
N THR A 127 21.38 10.05 5.29
CA THR A 127 21.41 10.94 4.12
C THR A 127 20.82 12.31 4.45
N ILE A 128 19.67 12.34 5.13
CA ILE A 128 18.97 13.58 5.54
C ILE A 128 19.81 14.39 6.54
N LEU A 129 20.36 13.74 7.56
CA LEU A 129 21.12 14.40 8.63
C LEU A 129 22.60 14.62 8.27
N GLN A 130 23.04 14.16 7.10
CA GLN A 130 24.45 14.17 6.67
C GLN A 130 25.41 13.57 7.71
N ASN A 131 24.93 12.59 8.47
CA ASN A 131 25.68 11.93 9.53
C ASN A 131 25.79 10.43 9.24
N GLN A 132 26.94 10.00 8.73
CA GLN A 132 27.16 8.58 8.40
C GLN A 132 27.32 7.67 9.63
N GLU A 133 27.68 8.24 10.78
CA GLU A 133 27.88 7.50 12.03
C GLU A 133 26.57 7.27 12.81
N LEU A 134 25.44 7.84 12.33
CA LEU A 134 24.14 7.65 12.94
C LEU A 134 23.81 6.15 13.05
N GLN A 135 23.42 5.73 14.25
CA GLN A 135 22.81 4.43 14.51
C GLN A 135 21.42 4.67 15.07
N LEU A 136 20.48 3.80 14.71
CA LEU A 136 19.12 3.81 15.23
C LEU A 136 18.86 2.46 15.88
N SER A 137 18.19 2.49 17.02
CA SER A 137 17.61 1.31 17.67
C SER A 137 16.41 0.77 16.87
N ASP A 138 16.03 -0.47 17.14
CA ASP A 138 14.85 -1.09 16.53
C ASP A 138 13.58 -0.27 16.81
N ASP A 139 13.45 0.31 18.00
CA ASP A 139 12.30 1.14 18.38
C ASP A 139 12.26 2.45 17.57
N GLU A 140 13.40 3.06 17.30
CA GLU A 140 13.51 4.25 16.44
C GLU A 140 13.19 3.90 14.97
N LEU A 141 13.68 2.76 14.47
CA LEU A 141 13.36 2.26 13.13
C LEU A 141 11.86 1.99 12.98
N LYS A 142 11.26 1.28 13.95
CA LYS A 142 9.80 1.04 14.00
C LYS A 142 9.03 2.35 14.01
N THR A 143 9.44 3.30 14.84
CA THR A 143 8.82 4.64 14.94
C THR A 143 8.82 5.34 13.58
N TYR A 144 9.97 5.46 12.92
CA TYR A 144 10.05 6.09 11.60
C TYR A 144 9.27 5.35 10.51
N ALA A 145 9.22 4.02 10.55
CA ALA A 145 8.40 3.25 9.61
C ALA A 145 6.90 3.52 9.82
N LEU A 146 6.45 3.56 11.07
CA LEU A 146 5.05 3.87 11.42
C LEU A 146 4.68 5.29 11.00
N LEU A 147 5.60 6.25 11.08
CA LEU A 147 5.38 7.63 10.63
C LEU A 147 5.19 7.72 9.12
N ASP A 148 6.01 7.01 8.34
CA ASP A 148 5.85 6.93 6.88
C ASP A 148 4.48 6.29 6.51
N ILE A 149 4.07 5.25 7.25
CA ILE A 149 2.77 4.58 7.07
C ILE A 149 1.62 5.52 7.45
N GLU A 150 1.72 6.22 8.58
CA GLU A 150 0.74 7.21 9.02
C GLU A 150 0.57 8.31 7.96
N ALA A 151 1.67 8.83 7.41
CA ALA A 151 1.61 9.81 6.33
C ALA A 151 0.94 9.26 5.06
N ALA A 152 1.11 7.98 4.74
CA ALA A 152 0.41 7.33 3.63
C ALA A 152 -1.10 7.17 3.94
N LEU A 153 -1.48 6.81 5.15
CA LEU A 153 -2.88 6.70 5.57
C LEU A 153 -3.57 8.07 5.59
N GLN A 154 -2.90 9.11 6.08
CA GLN A 154 -3.42 10.47 6.14
C GLN A 154 -3.71 11.03 4.74
N SER A 155 -2.85 10.75 3.76
CA SER A 155 -3.12 11.12 2.35
C SER A 155 -4.38 10.46 1.78
N ASN A 156 -4.88 9.40 2.40
CA ASN A 156 -6.10 8.68 2.06
C ASN A 156 -7.25 8.94 3.06
N GLY A 157 -7.16 9.98 3.91
CA GLY A 157 -8.21 10.33 4.88
C GLY A 157 -8.35 9.33 6.04
N SER A 158 -7.29 8.59 6.34
CA SER A 158 -7.24 7.62 7.44
C SER A 158 -6.07 7.87 8.40
N SER A 159 -5.96 7.06 9.44
CA SER A 159 -4.87 7.13 10.44
C SER A 159 -4.71 5.76 11.08
N LEU A 160 -3.49 5.46 11.55
CA LEU A 160 -3.16 4.32 12.40
C LEU A 160 -4.02 4.30 13.67
N GLN A 161 -4.45 5.46 14.17
CA GLN A 161 -5.34 5.55 15.34
C GLN A 161 -6.70 4.87 15.16
N LYS A 162 -7.11 4.53 13.92
CA LYS A 162 -8.34 3.77 13.67
C LYS A 162 -8.19 2.27 13.94
N PHE A 163 -6.98 1.79 14.18
CA PHE A 163 -6.66 0.39 14.41
C PHE A 163 -6.18 0.24 15.86
N ASP A 164 -7.09 -0.11 16.77
CA ASP A 164 -6.84 -0.09 18.22
C ASP A 164 -5.61 -0.90 18.67
N ASP A 165 -5.31 -2.00 17.94
CA ASP A 165 -4.20 -2.90 18.26
C ASP A 165 -2.85 -2.49 17.60
N MET A 166 -2.85 -1.50 16.69
CA MET A 166 -1.62 -1.04 16.03
C MET A 166 -0.81 -0.11 16.93
N PRO A 167 0.54 -0.26 16.95
CA PRO A 167 1.39 0.71 17.63
C PRO A 167 1.28 2.07 16.94
N PHE A 168 1.19 3.12 17.77
CA PHE A 168 1.20 4.50 17.32
C PHE A 168 2.42 5.20 17.91
N PRO A 169 3.18 5.99 17.12
CA PRO A 169 4.28 6.78 17.65
C PRO A 169 3.77 7.82 18.68
N ASP A 170 4.13 7.67 19.96
CA ASP A 170 3.74 8.60 21.04
C ASP A 170 4.27 10.03 20.81
N ASP A 171 5.35 10.17 20.05
CA ASP A 171 6.04 11.44 19.82
C ASP A 171 6.03 11.87 18.35
N LEU A 172 4.86 12.30 17.87
CA LEU A 172 4.76 13.11 16.64
C LEU A 172 5.34 14.53 16.82
N SER A 173 5.78 14.90 18.03
CA SER A 173 6.09 16.27 18.42
C SER A 173 7.57 16.64 18.36
N SER A 174 8.47 15.66 18.24
CA SER A 174 9.88 15.94 17.99
C SER A 174 10.05 16.52 16.58
N SER A 175 10.65 17.71 16.52
CA SER A 175 10.88 18.53 15.33
C SER A 175 11.80 17.91 14.25
N GLU A 176 12.08 16.61 14.33
CA GLU A 176 12.96 15.86 13.40
C GLU A 176 12.19 15.19 12.24
N HIS A 177 10.87 15.34 12.22
CA HIS A 177 10.01 14.85 11.15
C HIS A 177 10.04 15.81 9.96
N VAL A 178 11.03 15.63 9.09
CA VAL A 178 11.14 16.37 7.83
C VAL A 178 9.80 16.29 7.10
N ASN A 179 9.25 17.46 6.75
CA ASN A 179 7.98 17.58 6.05
C ASN A 179 8.01 16.72 4.77
N LYS A 180 7.08 15.77 4.63
CA LYS A 180 6.97 14.86 3.49
C LYS A 180 6.95 15.60 2.15
N LEU A 181 6.36 16.79 2.09
CA LEU A 181 6.36 17.62 0.89
C LEU A 181 7.77 18.06 0.48
N ILE A 182 8.62 18.38 1.46
CA ILE A 182 10.03 18.75 1.23
C ILE A 182 10.84 17.53 0.81
N LEU A 183 10.56 16.37 1.41
CA LEU A 183 11.20 15.10 1.06
C LEU A 183 10.87 14.67 -0.37
N ASP A 184 9.59 14.74 -0.75
CA ASP A 184 9.13 14.41 -2.10
C ASP A 184 9.79 15.35 -3.12
N GLU A 185 9.86 16.66 -2.83
CA GLU A 185 10.54 17.67 -3.65
C GLU A 185 12.06 17.43 -3.78
N LEU A 186 12.70 16.79 -2.79
CA LEU A 186 14.14 16.50 -2.80
C LEU A 186 14.49 15.09 -3.34
N SER A 187 13.49 14.25 -3.61
CA SER A 187 13.66 12.84 -3.96
C SER A 187 13.73 12.53 -5.46
N TYR A 188 13.81 13.55 -6.32
CA TYR A 188 13.92 13.35 -7.77
C TYR A 188 15.31 12.84 -8.19
N ASP A 189 15.34 12.12 -9.32
CA ASP A 189 16.57 11.64 -9.94
C ASP A 189 17.37 12.83 -10.50
N LYS A 190 18.47 13.14 -9.82
CA LYS A 190 19.34 14.28 -10.16
C LYS A 190 20.09 14.07 -11.46
N ASP A 191 20.43 12.83 -11.80
CA ASP A 191 21.16 12.51 -13.03
C ASP A 191 20.21 12.63 -14.23
N ALA A 192 18.99 12.07 -14.11
CA ALA A 192 17.96 12.24 -15.12
C ALA A 192 17.57 13.71 -15.32
N LEU A 193 17.47 14.49 -14.23
CA LEU A 193 17.18 15.92 -14.32
C LEU A 193 18.33 16.69 -14.99
N PHE A 194 19.59 16.31 -14.71
CA PHE A 194 20.76 16.92 -15.33
C PHE A 194 20.80 16.65 -16.85
N ASP A 195 20.54 15.41 -17.26
CA ASP A 195 20.50 15.03 -18.68
C ASP A 195 19.38 15.77 -19.42
N GLU A 196 18.20 15.87 -18.80
CA GLU A 196 17.06 16.60 -19.36
C GLU A 196 17.36 18.11 -19.44
N HIS A 197 17.99 18.67 -18.40
CA HIS A 197 18.46 20.06 -18.40
C HIS A 197 19.43 20.32 -19.54
N ALA A 198 20.44 19.48 -19.73
CA ALA A 198 21.41 19.62 -20.81
C ALA A 198 20.74 19.57 -22.20
N ARG A 199 19.76 18.66 -22.37
CA ARG A 199 18.96 18.54 -23.59
C ARG A 199 18.15 19.82 -23.86
N LEU A 200 17.43 20.31 -22.86
CA LEU A 200 16.61 21.52 -23.00
C LEU A 200 17.46 22.76 -23.28
N ILE A 201 18.60 22.91 -22.58
CA ILE A 201 19.54 24.00 -22.82
C ILE A 201 20.09 23.98 -24.24
N SER A 202 20.32 22.80 -24.83
CA SER A 202 20.77 22.71 -26.22
C SER A 202 19.70 23.16 -27.24
N SER A 203 18.42 23.13 -26.86
CA SER A 203 17.28 23.48 -27.71
C SER A 203 16.80 24.93 -27.60
N LEU A 204 17.36 25.73 -26.70
CA LEU A 204 16.97 27.14 -26.50
C LEU A 204 17.40 28.02 -27.68
N THR A 205 16.54 28.99 -28.04
CA THR A 205 16.91 30.10 -28.93
C THR A 205 17.88 31.06 -28.23
N ASP A 206 18.52 31.95 -28.99
CA ASP A 206 19.47 32.92 -28.44
C ASP A 206 18.81 33.86 -27.42
N GLU A 207 17.56 34.28 -27.67
CA GLU A 207 16.79 35.13 -26.74
C GLU A 207 16.44 34.37 -25.45
N GLN A 208 15.97 33.12 -25.58
CA GLN A 208 15.63 32.29 -24.42
C GLN A 208 16.87 31.94 -23.59
N ARG A 209 18.00 31.71 -24.25
CA ARG A 209 19.29 31.45 -23.60
C ARG A 209 19.77 32.66 -22.80
N SER A 210 19.59 33.88 -23.33
CA SER A 210 19.96 35.11 -22.63
C SER A 210 19.16 35.28 -21.34
N ILE A 211 17.82 35.11 -21.40
CA ILE A 211 16.95 35.21 -20.21
C ILE A 211 17.28 34.10 -19.20
N TYR A 212 17.50 32.88 -19.67
CA TYR A 212 17.91 31.76 -18.82
C TYR A 212 19.21 32.07 -18.05
N GLN A 213 20.23 32.60 -18.72
CA GLN A 213 21.50 32.94 -18.08
C GLN A 213 21.33 34.03 -17.01
N GLU A 214 20.51 35.06 -17.29
CA GLU A 214 20.21 36.13 -16.34
C GLU A 214 19.56 35.58 -15.05
N ILE A 215 18.57 34.70 -15.19
CA ILE A 215 17.89 34.04 -14.07
C ILE A 215 18.87 33.17 -13.28
N MET A 216 19.68 32.35 -13.96
CA MET A 216 20.65 31.47 -13.30
C MET A 216 21.72 32.25 -12.55
N ASP A 217 22.18 33.37 -13.10
CA ASP A 217 23.12 34.26 -12.42
C ASP A 217 22.46 34.94 -11.22
N ALA A 218 21.18 35.30 -11.30
CA ALA A 218 20.44 35.83 -10.17
C ALA A 218 20.34 34.80 -9.02
N VAL A 219 19.96 33.56 -9.34
CA VAL A 219 19.87 32.44 -8.38
C VAL A 219 21.23 32.14 -7.74
N ARG A 220 22.30 32.02 -8.54
CA ARG A 220 23.64 31.71 -8.04
C ARG A 220 24.21 32.76 -7.10
N ASN A 221 23.79 34.01 -7.27
CA ASN A 221 24.27 35.15 -6.48
C ASN A 221 23.28 35.57 -5.38
N GLY A 222 22.19 34.82 -5.14
CA GLY A 222 21.17 35.18 -4.15
C GLY A 222 20.51 36.53 -4.43
N ARG A 223 20.39 36.91 -5.71
CA ARG A 223 19.75 38.16 -6.13
C ARG A 223 18.31 37.84 -6.49
N GLY A 224 17.38 38.20 -5.62
CA GLY A 224 15.95 38.09 -5.91
C GLY A 224 15.50 39.02 -7.05
N GLY A 225 14.42 38.67 -7.75
CA GLY A 225 13.91 39.45 -8.89
C GLY A 225 12.67 38.85 -9.53
N VAL A 226 11.97 39.67 -10.33
CA VAL A 226 10.88 39.22 -11.22
C VAL A 226 11.40 39.26 -12.65
N PHE A 227 11.35 38.13 -13.34
CA PHE A 227 11.82 37.98 -14.72
C PHE A 227 10.63 37.72 -15.64
N SER A 228 10.47 38.54 -16.67
CA SER A 228 9.42 38.36 -17.67
C SER A 228 9.98 37.63 -18.88
N TYR A 229 9.26 36.62 -19.38
CA TYR A 229 9.64 35.88 -20.58
C TYR A 229 8.43 35.69 -21.52
N MET A 230 8.73 35.49 -22.79
CA MET A 230 7.73 35.32 -23.84
C MET A 230 7.73 33.86 -24.30
N ASP A 231 6.57 33.21 -24.19
CA ASP A 231 6.35 31.84 -24.66
C ASP A 231 5.54 31.87 -25.97
N THR A 232 6.07 31.23 -27.01
CA THR A 232 5.39 31.11 -28.32
C THR A 232 4.66 29.78 -28.39
N VAL A 233 3.33 29.81 -28.25
CA VAL A 233 2.50 28.63 -28.48
C VAL A 233 2.35 28.42 -29.99
N ALA A 234 2.35 27.16 -30.44
CA ALA A 234 2.31 26.71 -31.84
C ALA A 234 1.20 27.31 -32.75
N LEU A 235 0.28 28.11 -32.20
CA LEU A 235 -0.77 28.86 -32.92
C LEU A 235 -0.45 30.35 -33.14
N GLY A 236 0.79 30.80 -32.91
CA GLY A 236 1.20 32.20 -33.13
C GLY A 236 0.63 33.19 -32.10
N ARG A 237 0.20 32.70 -30.93
CA ARG A 237 -0.16 33.54 -29.78
C ARG A 237 1.02 33.57 -28.81
N HIS A 238 1.45 34.78 -28.47
CA HIS A 238 2.46 35.00 -27.43
C HIS A 238 1.80 34.97 -26.06
N LEU A 239 2.31 34.12 -25.17
CA LEU A 239 2.00 34.14 -23.75
C LEU A 239 3.15 34.85 -23.02
N TYR A 240 2.81 35.74 -22.10
CA TYR A 240 3.78 36.37 -21.21
C TYR A 240 3.75 35.64 -19.89
N GLY A 241 4.92 35.13 -19.47
CA GLY A 241 5.13 34.53 -18.16
C GLY A 241 5.99 35.45 -17.29
N GLU A 242 5.71 35.45 -15.98
CA GLU A 242 6.56 36.10 -14.98
C GLU A 242 7.08 35.03 -14.01
N LEU A 243 8.39 35.01 -13.78
CA LEU A 243 9.05 34.14 -12.81
C LEU A 243 9.59 34.98 -11.67
N TYR A 244 9.14 34.70 -10.45
CA TYR A 244 9.68 35.31 -9.24
C TYR A 244 10.77 34.43 -8.64
N VAL A 245 11.94 35.03 -8.40
CA VAL A 245 13.06 34.43 -7.68
C VAL A 245 13.18 35.13 -6.33
N PRO A 246 13.01 34.43 -5.20
CA PRO A 246 13.22 35.01 -3.88
C PRO A 246 14.72 35.28 -3.62
N PRO A 247 15.06 36.30 -2.83
CA PRO A 247 16.44 36.58 -2.41
C PRO A 247 17.00 35.53 -1.43
#